data_AF-A0A535DZB1-F1
#
_entry.id   AF-A0A535DZB1-F1
#
_cell.length_a   1.000
_cell.length_b   1.000
_cell.length_c   1.000
_cell.angle_alpha   90.00
_cell.angle_beta   90.00
_cell.angle_gamma   90.00
#
_symmetry.space_group_name_H-M   'P 1'
#
loop_
_entity.id
_entity.type
_entity.pdbx_description
1 polymer ?
#
loop_
_entity_poly.entity_id
_entity_poly.type
_entity_poly.pdbx_seq_one_letter_code
_entity_poly.pdbx_strand_id
1 'polypeptide(L)'
;MSAAFVSRPIALSGVGGGFHRADLVFHGLDHSGPSYEVRIFFNNRDANADTPRTEKEGYVRSFYLFGHGGCAGQPGHCDVPETRRPYDVRPQHQLTPATRWVTVTDATRKALAAGGDLTVTAVPVVTSASGAKRDDDEDLMGLQQISLVTYD
;
A
#
# COMPACT_ATOMS: atom_id res chain seq x y z
N MET A 1 -8.33 0.55 15.89
CA MET A 1 -8.03 1.23 14.62
C MET A 1 -6.97 0.41 13.89
N SER A 2 -7.21 0.05 12.63
CA SER A 2 -6.15 -0.56 11.81
C SER A 2 -4.96 0.38 11.69
N ALA A 3 -3.75 -0.16 11.89
CA ALA A 3 -2.53 0.62 11.91
C ALA A 3 -2.21 1.15 10.50
N ALA A 4 -1.90 2.44 10.41
CA ALA A 4 -1.35 3.01 9.18
C ALA A 4 0.10 2.57 8.99
N PHE A 5 0.51 2.30 7.77
CA PHE A 5 1.92 2.14 7.43
C PHE A 5 2.52 3.50 7.10
N VAL A 6 3.61 3.86 7.78
CA VAL A 6 4.38 5.06 7.48
C VAL A 6 5.72 4.65 6.90
N SER A 7 6.03 5.09 5.68
CA SER A 7 7.30 4.78 5.04
C SER A 7 8.48 5.40 5.80
N ARG A 8 9.68 4.84 5.59
CA ARG A 8 10.91 5.62 5.81
C ARG A 8 10.88 6.86 4.90
N PRO A 9 11.52 7.98 5.29
CA PRO A 9 11.69 9.12 4.40
C PRO A 9 12.33 8.68 3.08
N ILE A 10 11.74 9.10 1.97
CA ILE A 10 12.21 8.87 0.61
C ILE A 10 12.92 10.15 0.18
N ALA A 11 14.24 10.08 0.02
CA ALA A 11 15.03 11.21 -0.43
C ALA A 11 14.63 11.58 -1.87
N LEU A 12 14.14 12.82 -2.05
CA LEU A 12 13.78 13.33 -3.37
C LEU A 12 14.94 13.99 -4.11
N SER A 13 16.08 14.22 -3.45
CA SER A 13 17.25 14.90 -4.03
C SER A 13 17.86 14.21 -5.26
N GLY A 14 17.62 12.90 -5.42
CA GLY A 14 18.06 12.11 -6.57
C GLY A 14 17.04 12.00 -7.71
N VAL A 15 15.82 12.53 -7.51
CA VAL A 15 14.76 12.46 -8.52
C VAL A 15 14.90 13.66 -9.46
N GLY A 16 15.26 13.39 -10.72
CA GLY A 16 15.34 14.44 -11.74
C GLY A 16 13.98 15.06 -12.03
N GLY A 17 13.88 16.38 -12.22
CA GLY A 17 12.59 17.04 -12.51
C GLY A 17 11.96 16.69 -13.87
N GLY A 18 12.67 15.95 -14.71
CA GLY A 18 12.31 15.65 -16.09
C GLY A 18 11.45 14.40 -16.32
N PHE A 19 11.18 13.57 -15.31
CA PHE A 19 10.38 12.35 -15.50
C PHE A 19 9.01 12.67 -16.11
N HIS A 20 8.46 11.82 -16.97
CA HIS A 20 7.09 11.93 -17.46
C HIS A 20 6.08 11.17 -16.58
N ARG A 21 6.53 10.19 -15.78
CA ARG A 21 5.69 9.42 -14.86
C ARG A 21 6.39 9.11 -13.54
N ALA A 22 5.63 9.10 -12.45
CA ALA A 22 6.08 8.58 -11.16
C ALA A 22 5.02 7.66 -10.56
N ASP A 23 5.46 6.51 -10.05
CA ASP A 23 4.62 5.52 -9.38
C ASP A 23 5.13 5.23 -7.96
N LEU A 24 4.21 5.07 -7.02
CA LEU A 24 4.48 4.35 -5.78
C LEU A 24 4.33 2.86 -6.01
N VAL A 25 5.31 2.09 -5.57
CA VAL A 25 5.30 0.63 -5.59
C VAL A 25 5.21 0.11 -4.17
N PHE A 26 4.11 -0.58 -3.88
CA PHE A 26 3.82 -1.24 -2.61
C PHE A 26 4.29 -2.68 -2.72
N HIS A 27 5.29 -3.05 -1.92
CA HIS A 27 5.95 -4.36 -1.96
C HIS A 27 5.50 -5.24 -0.80
N GLY A 28 5.24 -6.51 -1.11
CA GLY A 28 4.90 -7.50 -0.10
C GLY A 28 3.57 -7.21 0.59
N LEU A 29 2.58 -6.74 -0.16
CA LEU A 29 1.25 -6.44 0.33
C LEU A 29 0.50 -7.74 0.60
N ASP A 30 0.19 -8.03 1.85
CA ASP A 30 -0.66 -9.16 2.25
C ASP A 30 -2.11 -8.89 1.85
N HIS A 31 -2.71 -9.91 1.24
CA HIS A 31 -4.08 -9.90 0.76
C HIS A 31 -4.82 -11.20 1.13
N SER A 32 -4.28 -11.95 2.10
CA SER A 32 -4.95 -13.11 2.69
C SER A 32 -6.19 -12.74 3.51
N GLY A 33 -6.17 -11.56 4.13
CA GLY A 33 -7.23 -11.02 4.98
C GLY A 33 -8.41 -10.39 4.22
N PRO A 34 -9.17 -9.47 4.87
CA PRO A 34 -10.34 -8.84 4.26
C PRO A 34 -9.97 -7.91 3.09
N SER A 35 -10.98 -7.52 2.32
CA SER A 35 -10.84 -6.45 1.33
C SER A 35 -10.88 -5.08 2.00
N TYR A 36 -10.07 -4.13 1.54
CA TYR A 36 -10.00 -2.77 2.08
C TYR A 36 -9.58 -1.74 1.03
N GLU A 37 -9.89 -0.48 1.31
CA GLU A 37 -9.32 0.69 0.62
C GLU A 37 -7.98 1.03 1.26
N VAL A 38 -6.95 1.32 0.47
CA VAL A 38 -5.71 1.94 0.94
C VAL A 38 -5.74 3.40 0.53
N ARG A 39 -5.82 4.31 1.52
CA ARG A 39 -5.73 5.76 1.30
C ARG A 39 -4.30 6.22 1.48
N ILE A 40 -3.79 7.02 0.54
CA ILE A 40 -2.39 7.42 0.48
C ILE A 40 -2.28 8.91 0.76
N PHE A 41 -1.41 9.26 1.70
CA PHE A 41 -1.10 10.62 2.10
C PHE A 41 0.40 10.89 1.98
N PHE A 42 0.77 12.04 1.44
CA PHE A 42 2.13 12.55 1.42
C PHE A 42 2.35 13.49 2.59
N ASN A 43 3.47 13.33 3.28
CA ASN A 43 3.95 14.21 4.36
C ASN A 43 2.96 14.43 5.51
N ASN A 44 2.01 13.51 5.71
CA ASN A 44 1.11 13.47 6.86
C ASN A 44 1.28 12.13 7.58
N ARG A 45 2.17 12.09 8.59
CA ARG A 45 2.53 10.88 9.33
C ARG A 45 1.42 10.37 10.25
N ASP A 46 0.51 11.26 10.62
CA ASP A 46 -0.57 11.00 11.58
C ASP A 46 -1.91 10.69 10.88
N ALA A 47 -1.88 10.55 9.55
CA ALA A 47 -3.05 10.22 8.76
C ALA A 47 -3.65 8.88 9.21
N ASN A 48 -4.96 8.87 9.37
CA ASN A 48 -5.75 7.74 9.83
C ASN A 48 -7.07 7.63 9.05
N ALA A 49 -7.93 6.68 9.43
CA ALA A 49 -9.16 6.38 8.71
C ALA A 49 -10.16 7.55 8.65
N ASP A 50 -10.04 8.51 9.57
CA ASP A 50 -10.90 9.68 9.67
C ASP A 50 -10.27 10.93 9.02
N THR A 51 -9.00 10.87 8.58
CA THR A 51 -8.32 11.98 7.91
C THR A 51 -9.04 12.35 6.60
N PRO A 52 -9.40 13.64 6.39
CA PRO A 52 -10.07 14.09 5.19
C PRO A 52 -9.26 13.78 3.92
N ARG A 53 -9.96 13.37 2.86
CA ARG A 53 -9.36 13.05 1.56
C ARG A 53 -9.12 14.31 0.73
N THR A 54 -8.42 15.28 1.30
CA THR A 54 -8.14 16.57 0.65
C THR A 54 -6.64 16.80 0.50
N GLU A 55 -6.26 17.56 -0.52
CA GLU A 55 -4.85 17.84 -0.81
C GLU A 55 -4.15 18.58 0.34
N LYS A 56 -4.90 19.42 1.09
CA LYS A 56 -4.40 20.12 2.29
C LYS A 56 -3.94 19.14 3.39
N GLU A 57 -4.61 18.00 3.52
CA GLU A 57 -4.26 16.95 4.47
C GLU A 57 -3.20 15.98 3.90
N GLY A 58 -2.63 16.30 2.74
CA GLY A 58 -1.65 15.48 2.04
C GLY A 58 -2.25 14.33 1.25
N TYR A 59 -3.57 14.22 1.11
CA TYR A 59 -4.21 13.12 0.37
C TYR A 59 -3.80 13.16 -1.11
N VAL A 60 -3.35 12.02 -1.62
CA VAL A 60 -2.92 11.86 -3.01
C VAL A 60 -3.92 11.05 -3.81
N ARG A 61 -4.25 9.85 -3.33
CA ARG A 61 -5.11 8.88 -4.01
C ARG A 61 -5.49 7.73 -3.08
N SER A 62 -6.40 6.88 -3.52
CA SER A 62 -6.62 5.56 -2.94
C SER A 62 -6.67 4.46 -3.99
N PHE A 63 -6.46 3.22 -3.56
CA PHE A 63 -6.74 2.02 -4.34
C PHE A 63 -7.43 0.98 -3.47
N TYR A 64 -8.04 -0.03 -4.09
CA TYR A 64 -8.71 -1.12 -3.38
C TYR A 64 -7.90 -2.39 -3.48
N LEU A 65 -7.69 -3.05 -2.35
CA LEU A 65 -7.16 -4.40 -2.29
C LEU A 65 -8.32 -5.36 -2.05
N PHE A 66 -8.52 -6.29 -2.99
CA PHE A 66 -9.48 -7.37 -2.85
C PHE A 66 -8.79 -8.56 -2.18
N GLY A 67 -9.01 -8.71 -0.88
CA GLY A 67 -8.47 -9.79 -0.07
C GLY A 67 -9.32 -11.05 -0.10
N HIS A 68 -8.71 -12.17 0.25
CA HIS A 68 -9.32 -13.51 0.21
C HIS A 68 -10.27 -13.82 1.39
N GLY A 69 -10.31 -12.96 2.42
CA GLY A 69 -11.26 -13.05 3.54
C GLY A 69 -10.85 -14.04 4.64
N GLY A 70 -9.59 -14.48 4.66
CA GLY A 70 -9.06 -15.47 5.60
C GLY A 70 -8.97 -16.87 5.01
N CYS A 71 -8.51 -17.83 5.82
CA CYS A 71 -8.32 -19.21 5.39
C CYS A 71 -9.58 -20.06 5.62
N ALA A 72 -10.18 -20.58 4.56
CA ALA A 72 -11.34 -21.50 4.63
C ALA A 72 -10.96 -22.97 4.33
N GLY A 73 -9.67 -23.30 4.34
CA GLY A 73 -9.14 -24.62 3.99
C GLY A 73 -8.71 -25.47 5.20
N GLN A 74 -8.30 -26.71 4.92
CA GLN A 74 -7.64 -27.58 5.89
C GLN A 74 -6.24 -27.03 6.26
N PRO A 75 -5.64 -27.49 7.38
CA PRO A 75 -4.27 -27.12 7.74
C PRO A 75 -3.30 -27.32 6.56
N GLY A 76 -2.43 -26.34 6.31
CA GLY A 76 -1.52 -26.31 5.16
C GLY A 76 -2.08 -25.71 3.88
N HIS A 77 -3.40 -25.45 3.78
CA HIS A 77 -4.00 -24.91 2.55
C HIS A 77 -3.55 -23.49 2.22
N CYS A 78 -3.39 -22.66 3.25
CA CYS A 78 -3.06 -21.24 3.12
C CYS A 78 -1.57 -20.95 3.31
N ASP A 79 -0.77 -21.98 3.62
CA ASP A 79 0.66 -21.83 3.85
C ASP A 79 1.33 -21.51 2.51
N VAL A 80 1.85 -20.29 2.40
CA VAL A 80 2.59 -19.87 1.22
C VAL A 80 3.92 -20.63 1.18
N PRO A 81 4.20 -21.43 0.14
CA PRO A 81 5.46 -22.16 0.08
C PRO A 81 6.67 -21.21 0.01
N GLU A 82 7.64 -21.38 0.91
CA GLU A 82 8.87 -20.57 0.93
C GLU A 82 9.80 -20.88 -0.25
N THR A 83 9.74 -22.10 -0.78
CA THR A 83 10.57 -22.54 -1.89
C THR A 83 9.72 -23.16 -2.99
N ARG A 84 10.13 -22.92 -4.24
CA ARG A 84 9.55 -23.54 -5.43
C ARG A 84 10.53 -24.56 -5.99
N ARG A 85 10.01 -25.70 -6.47
CA ARG A 85 10.85 -26.68 -7.17
C ARG A 85 11.38 -26.03 -8.46
N PRO A 86 12.62 -26.34 -8.89
CA PRO A 86 13.25 -25.67 -10.04
C PRO A 86 12.46 -25.69 -11.35
N TYR A 87 11.60 -26.70 -11.53
CA TYR A 87 10.79 -26.90 -12.75
C TYR A 87 9.28 -26.76 -12.48
N ASP A 88 8.88 -26.16 -11.36
CA ASP A 88 7.46 -25.92 -11.08
C ASP A 88 6.95 -24.71 -11.87
N VAL A 89 6.28 -24.98 -13.00
CA VAL A 89 5.73 -23.96 -13.92
C VAL A 89 4.35 -23.43 -13.53
N ARG A 90 3.76 -23.89 -12.41
CA ARG A 90 2.44 -23.43 -11.97
C ARG A 90 2.48 -21.92 -11.66
N PRO A 91 1.34 -21.23 -11.61
CA PRO A 91 1.30 -19.88 -11.05
C PRO A 91 1.80 -19.85 -9.60
N GLN A 92 2.20 -18.67 -9.12
CA GLN A 92 2.49 -18.47 -7.70
C GLN A 92 1.27 -18.82 -6.84
N HIS A 93 1.52 -19.18 -5.57
CA HIS A 93 0.45 -19.43 -4.61
C HIS A 93 -0.46 -18.20 -4.53
N GLN A 94 -1.78 -18.41 -4.41
CA GLN A 94 -2.74 -17.29 -4.45
C GLN A 94 -2.47 -16.29 -3.32
N LEU A 95 -2.03 -16.74 -2.15
CA LEU A 95 -1.68 -15.86 -1.03
C LEU A 95 -0.24 -15.33 -1.05
N THR A 96 0.50 -15.48 -2.17
CA THR A 96 1.82 -14.86 -2.30
C THR A 96 1.67 -13.33 -2.18
N PRO A 97 2.43 -12.64 -1.31
CA PRO A 97 2.31 -11.20 -1.13
C PRO A 97 2.41 -10.44 -2.45
N ALA A 98 1.50 -9.51 -2.65
CA ALA A 98 1.33 -8.83 -3.93
C ALA A 98 2.24 -7.60 -4.05
N THR A 99 2.54 -7.22 -5.29
CA THR A 99 3.05 -5.88 -5.62
C THR A 99 1.93 -5.03 -6.23
N ARG A 100 1.82 -3.77 -5.82
CA ARG A 100 0.85 -2.81 -6.39
C ARG A 100 1.56 -1.52 -6.81
N TRP A 101 1.19 -1.05 -8.00
CA TRP A 101 1.73 0.17 -8.59
C TRP A 101 0.64 1.23 -8.62
N VAL A 102 0.93 2.42 -8.10
CA VAL A 102 -0.01 3.54 -8.04
C VAL A 102 0.64 4.78 -8.62
N THR A 103 0.10 5.27 -9.73
CA THR A 103 0.60 6.50 -10.36
C THR A 103 0.30 7.74 -9.52
N VAL A 104 1.37 8.49 -9.23
CA VAL A 104 1.40 9.67 -8.35
C VAL A 104 2.21 10.82 -8.98
N THR A 105 2.30 10.87 -10.31
CA THR A 105 3.12 11.83 -11.08
C THR A 105 2.96 13.27 -10.59
N ASP A 106 1.74 13.80 -10.56
CA ASP A 106 1.50 15.21 -10.22
C ASP A 106 1.81 15.52 -8.76
N ALA A 107 1.43 14.62 -7.85
CA ALA A 107 1.75 14.75 -6.43
C ALA A 107 3.27 14.71 -6.17
N THR A 108 3.99 13.87 -6.92
CA THR A 108 5.45 13.77 -6.84
C THR A 108 6.12 15.06 -7.34
N ARG A 109 5.65 15.64 -8.44
CA ARG A 109 6.15 16.94 -8.92
C ARG A 109 5.92 18.06 -7.90
N LYS A 110 4.75 18.09 -7.27
CA LYS A 110 4.45 19.06 -6.20
C LYS A 110 5.37 18.88 -4.99
N ALA A 111 5.60 17.63 -4.57
CA ALA A 111 6.52 17.32 -3.47
C ALA A 111 7.97 17.74 -3.81
N LEU A 112 8.42 17.51 -5.04
CA LEU A 112 9.73 17.96 -5.51
C LEU A 112 9.87 19.49 -5.50
N ALA A 113 8.84 20.20 -5.96
CA ALA A 113 8.84 21.66 -5.96
C ALA A 113 8.86 22.24 -4.52
N ALA A 114 8.24 21.55 -3.56
CA ALA A 114 8.30 21.91 -2.15
C ALA A 114 9.67 21.63 -1.50
N GLY A 115 10.40 20.64 -2.03
CA GLY A 115 11.71 20.22 -1.55
C GLY A 115 11.67 19.33 -0.30
N GLY A 116 12.83 18.78 0.06
CA GLY A 116 12.99 17.87 1.20
C GLY A 116 12.66 16.41 0.89
N ASP A 117 12.61 15.59 1.94
CA ASP A 117 12.26 14.17 1.84
C ASP A 117 10.75 13.98 1.78
N LEU A 118 10.31 12.93 1.09
CA LEU A 118 8.92 12.51 1.02
C LEU A 118 8.63 11.42 2.06
N THR A 119 7.62 11.61 2.90
CA THR A 119 7.03 10.51 3.67
C THR A 119 5.71 10.09 3.06
N VAL A 120 5.50 8.77 2.91
CA VAL A 120 4.23 8.21 2.45
C VAL A 120 3.54 7.50 3.59
N THR A 121 2.30 7.89 3.87
CA THR A 121 1.43 7.21 4.83
C THR A 121 0.32 6.49 4.07
N ALA A 122 0.19 5.19 4.30
CA ALA A 122 -0.81 4.33 3.69
C ALA A 122 -1.77 3.83 4.78
N VAL A 123 -3.03 4.21 4.66
CA VAL A 123 -4.07 3.94 5.67
C VAL A 123 -5.04 2.90 5.11
N PRO A 124 -5.06 1.67 5.65
CA PRO A 124 -6.08 0.68 5.31
C PRO A 124 -7.44 1.06 5.95
N VAL A 125 -8.50 1.03 5.15
CA VAL A 125 -9.86 1.30 5.60
C VAL A 125 -10.79 0.22 5.08
N VAL A 126 -11.38 -0.54 6.01
CA VAL A 126 -12.44 -1.51 5.71
C VAL A 126 -13.78 -0.79 5.72
N THR A 127 -14.51 -0.85 4.62
CA THR A 127 -15.91 -0.42 4.56
C THR A 127 -16.80 -1.65 4.60
N SER A 128 -17.48 -1.91 5.71
CA SER A 128 -18.53 -2.94 5.74
C SER A 128 -19.85 -2.37 5.19
N ALA A 129 -20.65 -3.21 4.54
CA ALA A 129 -21.97 -2.81 4.03
C ALA A 129 -22.95 -2.38 5.15
N SER A 130 -22.68 -2.75 6.40
CA SER A 130 -23.45 -2.33 7.58
C SER A 130 -22.89 -1.08 8.27
N GLY A 131 -21.77 -0.52 7.80
CA GLY A 131 -21.09 0.60 8.46
C GLY A 131 -20.44 0.24 9.81
N ALA A 132 -20.54 -1.02 10.25
CA ALA A 132 -19.87 -1.50 11.45
C ALA A 132 -18.35 -1.53 11.22
N LYS A 133 -17.60 -0.78 12.05
CA LYS A 133 -16.15 -0.97 12.20
C LYS A 133 -15.96 -2.41 12.69
N ARG A 134 -15.05 -3.17 12.08
CA ARG A 134 -14.59 -4.43 12.69
C ARG A 134 -13.69 -4.04 13.87
N ASP A 135 -13.98 -4.63 15.02
CA ASP A 135 -13.28 -4.38 16.31
C ASP A 135 -11.89 -5.02 16.36
N ASP A 136 -11.50 -5.70 15.29
CA ASP A 136 -10.23 -6.39 15.13
C ASP A 136 -9.12 -5.34 14.87
N ASP A 137 -8.50 -4.89 15.96
CA ASP A 137 -7.26 -4.11 16.07
C ASP A 137 -6.01 -4.82 15.47
N GLU A 138 -6.21 -5.69 14.48
CA GLU A 138 -5.11 -6.37 13.80
C GLU A 138 -4.50 -5.46 12.72
N ASP A 139 -3.20 -5.61 12.49
CA ASP A 139 -2.46 -4.96 11.41
C ASP A 139 -3.00 -5.45 10.06
N LEU A 140 -4.09 -4.83 9.58
CA LEU A 140 -4.81 -5.28 8.38
C LEU A 140 -3.96 -5.22 7.11
N MET A 141 -2.88 -4.45 7.13
CA MET A 141 -2.05 -4.20 5.98
C MET A 141 -0.62 -4.65 6.26
N GLY A 142 -0.41 -5.96 6.22
CA GLY A 142 0.93 -6.51 6.05
C GLY A 142 1.57 -5.91 4.80
N LEU A 143 2.57 -5.05 4.98
CA LEU A 143 3.27 -4.35 3.91
C LEU A 143 4.76 -4.27 4.25
N GLN A 144 5.62 -4.64 3.32
CA GLN A 144 7.06 -4.66 3.57
C GLN A 144 7.69 -3.28 3.32
N GLN A 145 7.36 -2.65 2.19
CA GLN A 145 7.99 -1.42 1.77
C GLN A 145 7.12 -0.64 0.77
N ILE A 146 7.28 0.68 0.77
CA ILE A 146 6.88 1.56 -0.32
C ILE A 146 8.13 2.15 -0.97
N SER A 147 8.21 2.13 -2.29
CA SER A 147 9.25 2.83 -3.06
C SER A 147 8.63 3.77 -4.08
N LEU A 148 9.34 4.86 -4.41
CA LEU A 148 9.00 5.74 -5.52
C LEU A 148 9.84 5.36 -6.74
N VAL A 149 9.20 5.17 -7.90
CA VAL A 149 9.85 4.90 -9.18
C VAL A 149 9.47 5.99 -10.18
N THR A 150 10.46 6.55 -10.87
CA THR A 150 10.25 7.56 -11.92
C THR A 150 10.69 7.06 -13.29
N TYR A 151 10.06 7.59 -14.33
CA TYR A 151 10.31 7.22 -15.72
C TYR A 151 10.59 8.47 -16.55
N ASP A 152 11.70 8.47 -17.28
CA ASP A 152 12.16 9.58 -18.14
C ASP A 152 11.52 9.54 -19.53
#